data_AF-A0A7K1FK39-F1
#
_entry.id   AF-A0A7K1FK39-F1
#
_cell.length_a   1.000
_cell.length_b   1.000
_cell.length_c   1.000
_cell.angle_alpha   90.00
_cell.angle_beta   90.00
_cell.angle_gamma   90.00
#
_symmetry.space_group_name_H-M   'P 1'
#
loop_
_entity.id
_entity.type
_entity.pdbx_description
1 polymer ?
#
loop_
_entity_poly.entity_id
_entity_poly.type
_entity_poly.pdbx_seq_one_letter_code
_entity_poly.pdbx_strand_id
1 'polypeptide(L)'
;MALFRRRRRPTLAAPASVGPADAGDLAAVQREWANGLETSAALTRWREAMRDYPDTPPERRMVIADGLGQGLRHVLLGDGLPVPESEVAESARRMLWLLDRAPDDPTVESQTYALYRLALHVVRIRGWQPDAWGGDHTVTVDPGALWAPARLVAALEPGGPTDADAASALARFFAGP
;
A
#
# COMPACT_ATOMS: atom_id res chain seq x y z
N MET A 1 9.04 25.19 40.80
CA MET A 1 9.31 25.25 39.34
C MET A 1 9.59 23.84 38.85
N ALA A 2 8.64 23.21 38.15
CA ALA A 2 8.81 21.87 37.59
C ALA A 2 9.17 21.97 36.10
N LEU A 3 10.34 21.42 35.74
CA LEU A 3 10.85 21.36 34.38
C LEU A 3 10.09 20.30 33.57
N PHE A 4 9.25 20.73 32.63
CA PHE A 4 8.65 19.87 31.61
C PHE A 4 9.74 19.32 30.68
N ARG A 5 10.11 18.05 30.88
CA ARG A 5 10.87 17.29 29.88
C ARG A 5 9.97 17.06 28.66
N ARG A 6 10.18 17.82 27.58
CA ARG A 6 9.63 17.53 26.24
C ARG A 6 10.05 16.12 25.84
N ARG A 7 9.13 15.16 25.93
CA ARG A 7 9.27 13.86 25.26
C ARG A 7 9.28 14.14 23.76
N ARG A 8 10.44 13.98 23.11
CA ARG A 8 10.51 13.94 21.64
C ARG A 8 9.62 12.78 21.22
N ARG A 9 8.59 13.04 20.41
CA ARG A 9 7.86 11.97 19.70
C ARG A 9 8.89 11.20 18.87
N PRO A 10 8.86 9.86 18.84
CA PRO A 10 9.67 9.13 17.89
C PRO A 10 9.25 9.59 16.48
N THR A 11 10.20 10.18 15.76
CA THR A 11 10.05 10.41 14.32
C THR A 11 9.79 9.05 13.69
N LEU A 12 8.65 8.89 13.03
CA LEU A 12 8.37 7.72 12.19
C LEU A 12 9.52 7.61 11.18
N ALA A 13 10.39 6.64 11.37
CA ALA A 13 11.43 6.35 10.39
C ALA A 13 10.70 5.83 9.14
N ALA A 14 10.81 6.56 8.04
CA ALA A 14 10.46 6.02 6.73
C ALA A 14 11.25 4.73 6.50
N PRO A 15 10.67 3.72 5.83
CA PRO A 15 11.45 2.56 5.41
C PRO A 15 12.70 3.02 4.67
N ALA A 16 13.83 2.35 4.91
CA ALA A 16 15.11 2.69 4.28
C ALA A 16 14.91 2.78 2.76
N SER A 17 15.31 3.91 2.17
CA SER A 17 15.22 4.17 0.74
C SER A 17 16.12 3.21 -0.04
N VAL A 18 15.61 2.01 -0.31
CA VAL A 18 16.09 1.17 -1.39
C VAL A 18 15.64 1.88 -2.66
N GLY A 19 16.57 2.11 -3.60
CA GLY A 19 16.24 2.66 -4.92
C GLY A 19 15.03 1.95 -5.52
N PRO A 20 14.27 2.61 -6.39
CA PRO A 20 12.91 2.18 -6.70
C PRO A 20 12.95 0.74 -7.19
N ALA A 21 12.41 -0.15 -6.35
CA ALA A 21 12.35 -1.57 -6.63
C ALA A 21 11.72 -1.72 -8.02
N ASP A 22 12.28 -2.59 -8.86
CA ASP A 22 11.53 -3.08 -10.01
C ASP A 22 10.23 -3.63 -9.44
N ALA A 23 9.11 -2.93 -9.64
CA ALA A 23 7.90 -3.25 -8.92
C ALA A 23 7.26 -4.54 -9.45
N GLY A 24 7.81 -5.15 -10.50
CA GLY A 24 7.51 -6.53 -10.84
C GLY A 24 8.18 -7.56 -9.92
N ASP A 25 9.27 -7.20 -9.24
CA ASP A 25 10.09 -8.07 -8.39
C ASP A 25 9.53 -8.15 -6.96
N LEU A 26 8.78 -9.23 -6.72
CA LEU A 26 8.26 -9.57 -5.39
C LEU A 26 9.37 -9.63 -4.32
N ALA A 27 10.56 -10.12 -4.65
CA ALA A 27 11.66 -10.23 -3.68
C ALA A 27 12.24 -8.85 -3.31
N ALA A 28 12.20 -7.88 -4.21
CA ALA A 28 12.54 -6.50 -3.89
C ALA A 28 11.53 -5.87 -2.92
N VAL A 29 10.23 -6.05 -3.16
CA VAL A 29 9.18 -5.50 -2.29
C VAL A 29 9.16 -6.21 -0.92
N GLN A 30 9.37 -7.51 -0.85
CA GLN A 30 9.52 -8.21 0.42
C GLN A 30 10.70 -7.66 1.24
N ARG A 31 11.84 -7.34 0.59
CA ARG A 31 13.01 -6.73 1.26
C ARG A 31 12.72 -5.31 1.75
N GLU A 32 12.03 -4.49 0.96
CA GLU A 32 11.58 -3.15 1.35
C GLU A 32 10.80 -3.18 2.67
N TRP A 33 9.98 -4.23 2.85
CA TRP A 33 9.11 -4.39 4.01
C TRP A 33 9.62 -5.36 5.08
N ALA A 34 10.81 -5.94 4.96
CA ALA A 34 11.29 -6.96 5.91
C ALA A 34 11.63 -6.39 7.31
N ASN A 35 11.96 -5.10 7.43
CA ASN A 35 12.54 -4.53 8.66
C ASN A 35 11.50 -4.03 9.67
N GLY A 36 11.62 -4.42 10.94
CA GLY A 36 10.80 -3.85 12.03
C GLY A 36 9.35 -4.35 12.04
N LEU A 37 9.14 -5.65 11.83
CA LEU A 37 7.82 -6.27 11.94
C LEU A 37 7.55 -6.59 13.42
N GLU A 38 6.74 -5.76 14.07
CA GLU A 38 6.24 -6.06 15.42
C GLU A 38 4.76 -6.43 15.33
N THR A 39 4.45 -7.72 15.40
CA THR A 39 3.12 -8.29 15.08
C THR A 39 1.99 -7.69 15.91
N SER A 40 2.18 -7.48 17.21
CA SER A 40 1.17 -6.91 18.10
C SER A 40 0.87 -5.44 17.78
N ALA A 41 1.90 -4.64 17.53
CA ALA A 41 1.77 -3.23 17.19
C ALA A 41 1.18 -3.04 15.79
N ALA A 42 1.59 -3.87 14.83
CA ALA A 42 1.05 -3.87 13.47
C ALA A 42 -0.44 -4.23 13.44
N LEU A 43 -0.85 -5.29 14.16
CA LEU A 43 -2.27 -5.67 14.28
C LEU A 43 -3.11 -4.57 14.94
N THR A 44 -2.56 -3.88 15.95
CA THR A 44 -3.25 -2.77 16.61
C THR A 44 -3.47 -1.62 15.64
N ARG A 45 -2.42 -1.20 14.92
CA ARG A 45 -2.51 -0.13 13.91
C ARG A 45 -3.47 -0.48 12.78
N TRP A 46 -3.45 -1.72 12.32
CA TRP A 46 -4.38 -2.20 11.29
C TRP A 46 -5.84 -2.12 11.76
N ARG A 47 -6.14 -2.58 12.98
CA ARG A 47 -7.51 -2.49 13.55
C ARG A 47 -7.98 -1.05 13.70
N GLU A 48 -7.10 -0.17 14.17
CA GLU A 48 -7.40 1.27 14.29
C GLU A 48 -7.68 1.88 12.92
N ALA A 49 -6.88 1.55 11.90
CA ALA A 49 -7.09 2.04 10.55
C ALA A 49 -8.39 1.51 9.92
N MET A 50 -8.72 0.22 10.11
CA MET A 50 -9.96 -0.37 9.64
C MET A 50 -11.20 0.29 10.27
N ARG A 51 -11.12 0.65 11.55
CA ARG A 51 -12.17 1.37 12.27
C ARG A 51 -12.28 2.83 11.81
N ASP A 52 -11.16 3.52 11.63
CA ASP A 52 -11.12 4.95 11.34
C ASP A 52 -11.38 5.26 9.85
N TYR A 53 -11.29 4.27 8.95
CA TYR A 53 -11.48 4.42 7.50
C TYR A 53 -12.80 5.14 7.09
N PRO A 54 -13.99 4.78 7.60
CA PRO A 54 -15.26 5.35 7.12
C PRO A 54 -15.35 6.88 7.27
N ASP A 55 -14.71 7.43 8.30
CA ASP A 55 -14.75 8.84 8.65
C ASP A 55 -13.43 9.55 8.36
N THR A 56 -12.67 9.07 7.35
CA THR A 56 -11.31 9.56 7.09
C THR A 56 -11.29 11.02 6.60
N PRO A 57 -10.77 11.97 7.38
CA PRO A 57 -10.52 13.31 6.88
C PRO A 57 -9.27 13.32 5.97
N PRO A 58 -9.16 14.26 5.01
CA PRO A 58 -8.06 14.31 4.04
C PRO A 58 -6.66 14.20 4.65
N GLU A 59 -6.41 14.91 5.76
CA GLU A 59 -5.13 14.96 6.46
C GLU A 59 -4.74 13.65 7.17
N ARG A 60 -5.69 12.72 7.37
CA ARG A 60 -5.42 11.41 8.00
C ARG A 60 -5.30 10.28 6.99
N ARG A 61 -5.54 10.50 5.69
CA ARG A 61 -5.52 9.45 4.67
C ARG A 61 -4.24 8.65 4.66
N MET A 62 -3.08 9.32 4.68
CA MET A 62 -1.78 8.64 4.70
C MET A 62 -1.53 7.86 5.99
N VAL A 63 -1.99 8.38 7.14
CA VAL A 63 -1.87 7.69 8.43
C VAL A 63 -2.70 6.41 8.45
N ILE A 64 -3.92 6.46 7.90
CA ILE A 64 -4.80 5.30 7.82
C ILE A 64 -4.28 4.31 6.78
N ALA A 65 -3.80 4.78 5.63
CA ALA A 65 -3.18 3.93 4.61
C ALA A 65 -1.95 3.19 5.15
N ASP A 66 -1.09 3.87 5.94
CA ASP A 66 0.04 3.23 6.62
C ASP A 66 -0.43 2.15 7.61
N GLY A 67 -1.44 2.44 8.42
CA GLY A 67 -2.02 1.47 9.35
C GLY A 67 -2.58 0.23 8.66
N LEU A 68 -3.28 0.40 7.53
CA LEU A 68 -3.72 -0.73 6.69
C LEU A 68 -2.51 -1.49 6.10
N GLY A 69 -1.49 -0.76 5.65
CA GLY A 69 -0.24 -1.32 5.14
C GLY A 69 0.50 -2.21 6.14
N GLN A 70 0.48 -1.88 7.43
CA GLN A 70 1.05 -2.76 8.47
C GLN A 70 0.37 -4.14 8.49
N GLY A 71 -0.92 -4.22 8.20
CA GLY A 71 -1.63 -5.49 8.09
C GLY A 71 -1.26 -6.25 6.83
N LEU A 72 -1.31 -5.59 5.67
CA LEU A 72 -0.96 -6.20 4.38
C LEU A 72 0.49 -6.69 4.31
N ARG A 73 1.38 -6.02 5.03
CA ARG A 73 2.77 -6.44 5.20
C ARG A 73 2.91 -7.86 5.76
N HIS A 74 2.11 -8.24 6.77
CA HIS A 74 2.12 -9.62 7.29
C HIS A 74 1.65 -10.64 6.26
N VAL A 75 0.71 -10.24 5.40
CA VAL A 75 0.23 -11.09 4.30
C VAL A 75 1.30 -11.27 3.24
N LEU A 76 2.03 -10.21 2.91
CA LEU A 76 3.15 -10.26 1.94
C LEU A 76 4.32 -11.12 2.43
N LEU A 77 4.64 -11.06 3.73
CA LEU A 77 5.78 -11.75 4.33
C LEU A 77 5.46 -13.19 4.80
N GLY A 78 4.20 -13.62 4.70
CA GLY A 78 3.80 -15.02 4.90
C GLY A 78 3.23 -15.37 6.26
N ASP A 79 3.25 -14.46 7.24
CA ASP A 79 2.64 -14.70 8.56
C ASP A 79 1.10 -14.61 8.50
N GLY A 80 0.58 -13.84 7.55
CA GLY A 80 -0.86 -13.58 7.41
C GLY A 80 -1.43 -12.75 8.56
N LEU A 81 -2.73 -12.49 8.49
CA LEU A 81 -3.49 -11.87 9.58
C LEU A 81 -4.48 -12.91 10.13
N PRO A 82 -4.72 -12.93 11.46
CA PRO A 82 -5.70 -13.82 12.07
C PRO A 82 -7.14 -13.31 11.86
N VAL A 83 -7.50 -13.04 10.61
CA VAL A 83 -8.81 -12.51 10.18
C VAL A 83 -9.23 -13.18 8.87
N PRO A 84 -10.53 -13.17 8.54
CA PRO A 84 -11.02 -13.70 7.27
C PRO A 84 -10.35 -13.04 6.06
N GLU A 85 -10.18 -13.81 4.98
CA GLU A 85 -9.55 -13.33 3.75
C GLU A 85 -10.27 -12.12 3.14
N SER A 86 -11.60 -12.05 3.30
CA SER A 86 -12.41 -10.90 2.91
C SER A 86 -12.01 -9.59 3.61
N GLU A 87 -11.55 -9.64 4.86
CA GLU A 87 -11.06 -8.45 5.57
C GLU A 87 -9.70 -7.99 5.05
N VAL A 88 -8.87 -8.94 4.59
CA VAL A 88 -7.59 -8.63 3.95
C VAL A 88 -7.80 -7.97 2.59
N ALA A 89 -8.70 -8.53 1.77
CA ALA A 89 -9.12 -7.94 0.51
C ALA A 89 -9.67 -6.54 0.69
N GLU A 90 -10.55 -6.35 1.68
CA GLU A 90 -11.11 -5.04 2.01
C GLU A 90 -10.02 -4.06 2.47
N SER A 91 -9.01 -4.51 3.21
CA SER A 91 -7.85 -3.68 3.59
C SER A 91 -7.08 -3.19 2.37
N ALA A 92 -6.81 -4.07 1.40
CA ALA A 92 -6.15 -3.70 0.15
C ALA A 92 -6.98 -2.70 -0.67
N ARG A 93 -8.29 -2.94 -0.80
CA ARG A 93 -9.22 -2.04 -1.50
C ARG A 93 -9.27 -0.65 -0.86
N ARG A 94 -9.43 -0.58 0.47
CA ARG A 94 -9.46 0.68 1.23
C ARG A 94 -8.16 1.45 1.13
N MET A 95 -7.04 0.74 1.21
CA MET A 95 -5.71 1.34 1.09
C MET A 95 -5.51 1.97 -0.29
N LEU A 96 -5.81 1.25 -1.38
CA LEU A 96 -5.75 1.79 -2.74
C LEU A 96 -6.66 3.02 -2.91
N TRP A 97 -7.88 2.96 -2.36
CA TRP A 97 -8.82 4.09 -2.39
C TRP A 97 -8.28 5.34 -1.67
N LEU A 98 -7.60 5.16 -0.53
CA LEU A 98 -7.03 6.25 0.26
C LEU A 98 -5.85 6.90 -0.45
N LEU A 99 -4.96 6.10 -1.04
CA LEU A 99 -3.78 6.56 -1.75
C LEU A 99 -4.16 7.35 -3.02
N ASP A 100 -5.21 6.91 -3.72
CA ASP A 100 -5.75 7.59 -4.90
C ASP A 100 -6.28 9.00 -4.59
N ARG A 101 -6.69 9.22 -3.34
CA ARG A 101 -7.20 10.51 -2.84
C ARG A 101 -6.20 11.24 -1.95
N ALA A 102 -4.99 10.74 -1.78
CA ALA A 102 -3.97 11.44 -1.00
C ALA A 102 -3.55 12.71 -1.76
N PRO A 103 -3.34 13.85 -1.09
CA PRO A 103 -2.82 15.03 -1.77
C PRO A 103 -1.46 14.74 -2.43
N ASP A 104 -1.15 15.48 -3.49
CA ASP A 104 0.19 15.48 -4.09
C ASP A 104 1.14 16.22 -3.15
N ASP A 105 1.82 15.45 -2.31
CA ASP A 105 2.82 15.96 -1.38
C ASP A 105 4.16 15.24 -1.63
N PRO A 106 5.19 15.94 -2.13
CA PRO A 106 6.49 15.35 -2.44
C PRO A 106 7.21 14.82 -1.20
N THR A 107 6.84 15.27 0.00
CA THR A 107 7.47 14.81 1.25
C THR A 107 7.07 13.40 1.66
N VAL A 108 5.93 12.91 1.16
CA VAL A 108 5.39 11.56 1.44
C VAL A 108 5.25 10.71 0.18
N GLU A 109 5.73 11.19 -0.97
CA GLU A 109 5.63 10.51 -2.26
C GLU A 109 6.27 9.10 -2.23
N SER A 110 7.48 9.00 -1.66
CA SER A 110 8.17 7.70 -1.54
C SER A 110 7.39 6.69 -0.70
N GLN A 111 6.78 7.14 0.41
CA GLN A 111 5.92 6.31 1.25
C GLN A 111 4.63 5.92 0.49
N THR A 112 4.04 6.85 -0.24
CA THR A 112 2.84 6.62 -1.06
C THR A 112 3.11 5.51 -2.09
N TYR A 113 4.25 5.56 -2.78
CA TYR A 113 4.64 4.53 -3.74
C TYR A 113 4.94 3.18 -3.09
N ALA A 114 5.61 3.15 -1.95
CA ALA A 114 5.84 1.92 -1.18
C ALA A 114 4.51 1.24 -0.80
N LEU A 115 3.54 2.05 -0.37
CA LEU A 115 2.19 1.59 0.00
C LEU A 115 1.43 1.07 -1.23
N TYR A 116 1.47 1.76 -2.38
CA TYR A 116 0.89 1.25 -3.62
C TYR A 116 1.46 -0.11 -4.02
N ARG A 117 2.81 -0.24 -4.05
CA ARG A 117 3.48 -1.50 -4.40
C ARG A 117 3.06 -2.64 -3.47
N LEU A 118 3.00 -2.38 -2.16
CA LEU A 118 2.57 -3.37 -1.18
C LEU A 118 1.15 -3.88 -1.48
N ALA A 119 0.19 -2.97 -1.64
CA ALA A 119 -1.20 -3.34 -1.88
C ALA A 119 -1.37 -4.11 -3.20
N LEU A 120 -0.73 -3.64 -4.28
CA LEU A 120 -0.80 -4.28 -5.58
C LEU A 120 -0.17 -5.69 -5.58
N HIS A 121 0.95 -5.89 -4.89
CA HIS A 121 1.53 -7.23 -4.78
C HIS A 121 0.66 -8.19 -3.97
N VAL A 122 0.04 -7.73 -2.88
CA VAL A 122 -0.90 -8.58 -2.13
C VAL A 122 -2.08 -8.98 -3.00
N VAL A 123 -2.68 -8.03 -3.73
CA VAL A 123 -3.76 -8.32 -4.69
C VAL A 123 -3.31 -9.35 -5.73
N ARG A 124 -2.12 -9.17 -6.32
CA ARG A 124 -1.57 -10.06 -7.35
C ARG A 124 -1.30 -11.48 -6.82
N ILE A 125 -0.64 -11.62 -5.67
CA ILE A 125 -0.31 -12.93 -5.09
C ILE A 125 -1.56 -13.73 -4.74
N ARG A 126 -2.64 -13.03 -4.38
CA ARG A 126 -3.91 -13.63 -4.00
C ARG A 126 -4.86 -13.87 -5.17
N GLY A 127 -4.52 -13.38 -6.36
CA GLY A 127 -5.40 -13.51 -7.52
C GLY A 127 -6.65 -12.63 -7.43
N TRP A 128 -6.63 -11.54 -6.66
CA TRP A 128 -7.82 -10.72 -6.43
C TRP A 128 -8.13 -9.71 -7.54
N GLN A 129 -7.25 -9.60 -8.53
CA GLN A 129 -7.42 -8.73 -9.68
C GLN A 129 -8.66 -9.11 -10.53
N PRO A 130 -9.11 -8.26 -11.47
CA PRO A 130 -10.19 -8.60 -12.39
C PRO A 130 -9.95 -9.89 -13.18
N ASP A 131 -11.02 -10.59 -13.54
CA ASP A 131 -10.99 -11.81 -14.38
C ASP A 131 -10.19 -11.63 -15.69
N ALA A 132 -10.26 -10.43 -16.28
CA ALA A 132 -9.52 -10.08 -17.50
C ALA A 132 -7.99 -10.22 -17.35
N TRP A 133 -7.48 -10.24 -16.12
CA TRP A 133 -6.07 -10.44 -15.80
C TRP A 133 -5.85 -11.71 -14.95
N GLY A 134 -6.76 -12.68 -15.07
CA GLY A 134 -6.63 -14.01 -14.46
C GLY A 134 -6.88 -14.07 -12.96
N GLY A 135 -7.59 -13.08 -12.40
CA GLY A 135 -8.01 -13.09 -10.99
C GLY A 135 -9.46 -13.51 -10.77
N ASP A 136 -9.97 -13.30 -9.56
CA ASP A 136 -11.30 -13.67 -9.09
C ASP A 136 -12.24 -12.48 -8.81
N HIS A 137 -11.79 -11.26 -9.16
CA HIS A 137 -12.54 -10.01 -8.97
C HIS A 137 -12.82 -9.62 -7.50
N THR A 138 -12.16 -10.24 -6.53
CA THR A 138 -12.31 -9.90 -5.10
C THR A 138 -11.87 -8.47 -4.80
N VAL A 139 -10.82 -7.98 -5.47
CA VAL A 139 -10.35 -6.59 -5.42
C VAL A 139 -10.21 -6.07 -6.84
N THR A 140 -11.27 -5.45 -7.34
CA THR A 140 -11.26 -4.81 -8.66
C THR A 140 -10.38 -3.56 -8.63
N VAL A 141 -9.16 -3.69 -9.16
CA VAL A 141 -8.31 -2.56 -9.53
C VAL A 141 -8.75 -2.14 -10.93
N ASP A 142 -9.82 -1.35 -11.05
CA ASP A 142 -10.21 -0.79 -12.34
C ASP A 142 -9.26 0.37 -12.69
N PRO A 143 -8.37 0.24 -13.69
CA PRO A 143 -7.44 1.30 -14.06
C PRO A 143 -8.13 2.59 -14.49
N GLY A 144 -9.36 2.48 -15.01
CA GLY A 144 -10.18 3.61 -15.41
C GLY A 144 -10.96 4.25 -14.26
N ALA A 145 -11.13 3.54 -13.13
CA ALA A 145 -11.75 4.08 -11.92
C ALA A 145 -10.74 4.57 -10.87
N LEU A 146 -9.47 4.22 -11.01
CA LEU A 146 -8.37 4.87 -10.31
C LEU A 146 -8.20 6.25 -10.95
N TRP A 147 -8.39 7.31 -10.16
CA TRP A 147 -8.36 8.67 -10.67
C TRP A 147 -6.94 9.20 -10.88
N ALA A 148 -5.93 8.51 -10.34
CA ALA A 148 -4.50 8.81 -10.55
C ALA A 148 -3.69 7.64 -11.17
N PRO A 149 -3.98 7.22 -12.41
CA PRO A 149 -3.24 6.15 -13.09
C PRO A 149 -1.74 6.45 -13.22
N ALA A 150 -1.35 7.71 -13.48
CA ALA A 150 0.06 8.13 -13.44
C ALA A 150 0.78 7.84 -12.12
N ARG A 151 0.15 8.01 -10.95
CA ARG A 151 0.79 7.77 -9.65
C ARG A 151 1.03 6.28 -9.39
N LEU A 152 0.12 5.44 -9.87
CA LEU A 152 0.27 3.98 -9.86
C LEU A 152 1.40 3.53 -10.79
N VAL A 153 1.46 4.08 -12.01
CA VAL A 153 2.55 3.79 -12.95
C VAL A 153 3.89 4.27 -12.41
N ALA A 154 3.97 5.48 -11.87
CA ALA A 154 5.19 6.00 -11.26
C ALA A 154 5.65 5.16 -10.05
N ALA A 155 4.71 4.57 -9.31
CA ALA A 155 5.02 3.65 -8.22
C ALA A 155 5.58 2.31 -8.73
N LEU A 156 5.18 1.86 -9.93
CA LEU A 156 5.56 0.59 -10.54
C LEU A 156 6.83 0.67 -11.41
N GLU A 157 6.95 1.74 -12.20
CA GLU A 157 8.01 1.99 -13.16
C GLU A 157 8.59 3.40 -12.89
N PRO A 158 9.63 3.54 -12.06
CA PRO A 158 10.31 4.81 -11.82
C PRO A 158 10.94 5.35 -13.12
N GLY A 159 10.25 6.27 -13.80
CA GLY A 159 10.62 6.79 -15.13
C GLY A 159 9.78 6.23 -16.29
N GLY A 160 8.71 5.48 -15.99
CA GLY A 160 7.75 4.89 -16.94
C GLY A 160 6.71 5.88 -17.52
N PRO A 161 5.91 5.43 -18.50
CA PRO A 161 5.27 6.27 -19.52
C PRO A 161 4.16 7.20 -18.99
N THR A 162 3.80 8.19 -19.82
CA THR A 162 2.66 9.11 -19.62
C THR A 162 1.33 8.36 -19.43
N ASP A 163 0.32 9.02 -18.83
CA ASP A 163 -1.02 8.49 -18.48
C ASP A 163 -1.66 7.51 -19.49
N ALA A 164 -1.38 7.68 -20.79
CA ALA A 164 -1.90 6.85 -21.87
C ALA A 164 -1.57 5.34 -21.77
N ASP A 165 -0.50 4.96 -21.05
CA ASP A 165 -0.02 3.57 -20.98
C ASP A 165 -0.26 2.89 -19.62
N ALA A 166 -0.96 3.55 -18.70
CA ALA A 166 -1.12 3.07 -17.33
C ALA A 166 -1.91 1.76 -17.20
N ALA A 167 -3.00 1.65 -17.96
CA ALA A 167 -3.79 0.42 -18.01
C ALA A 167 -2.96 -0.76 -18.55
N SER A 168 -2.11 -0.51 -19.55
CA SER A 168 -1.20 -1.51 -20.11
C SER A 168 -0.11 -1.91 -19.13
N ALA A 169 0.44 -0.99 -18.34
CA ALA A 169 1.43 -1.28 -17.29
C ALA A 169 0.83 -2.13 -16.16
N LEU A 170 -0.38 -1.78 -15.69
CA LEU A 170 -1.10 -2.56 -14.69
C LEU A 170 -1.46 -3.96 -15.20
N ALA A 171 -1.95 -4.06 -16.44
CA ALA A 171 -2.25 -5.35 -17.06
C ALA A 171 -0.99 -6.24 -17.15
N ARG A 172 0.16 -5.69 -17.57
CA ARG A 172 1.45 -6.41 -17.58
C ARG A 172 1.86 -6.87 -16.18
N PHE A 173 1.72 -6.01 -15.17
CA PHE A 173 2.04 -6.35 -13.79
C PHE A 173 1.18 -7.53 -13.29
N PHE A 174 -0.14 -7.50 -13.52
CA PHE A 174 -1.05 -8.55 -13.04
C PHE A 174 -0.98 -9.85 -13.85
N ALA A 175 -0.60 -9.78 -15.13
CA ALA A 175 -0.46 -10.95 -16.00
C ALA A 175 0.63 -11.93 -15.54
N GLY A 176 1.54 -11.53 -14.64
CA GLY A 176 2.66 -12.37 -14.22
C GLY A 176 3.92 -12.18 -15.08
N PRO A 177 5.09 -12.74 -14.69
CA PRO A 177 6.01 -13.24 -15.71
C PRO A 177 5.39 -14.40 -16.50
#